data_AF-A0A5K1GMG8-F1
#
_entry.id   AF-A0A5K1GMG8-F1
#
_cell.length_a   1.000
_cell.length_b   1.000
_cell.length_c   1.000
_cell.angle_alpha   90.00
_cell.angle_beta   90.00
_cell.angle_gamma   90.00
#
_symmetry.space_group_name_H-M   'P 1'
#
loop_
_entity.id
_entity.type
_entity.pdbx_description
1 polymer ?
#
loop_
_entity_poly.entity_id
_entity_poly.type
_entity_poly.pdbx_seq_one_letter_code
_entity_poly.pdbx_strand_id
1 'polypeptide(L)' 'EGLSPINLLIEESSHRAFPGGTGGVKSITNYAP' A
#
# COMPACT_ATOMS: atom_id res chain seq x y z
N GLU A 1 -12.31 7.84 -19.11
CA GLU A 1 -11.72 6.63 -18.49
C GLU A 1 -10.75 7.06 -17.39
N GLY A 2 -10.84 6.47 -16.18
CA GLY A 2 -9.92 6.75 -15.06
C GLY A 2 -10.44 7.67 -13.94
N LEU A 3 -11.65 8.23 -14.10
CA LEU A 3 -12.32 9.05 -13.07
C LEU A 3 -13.49 8.30 -12.40
N SER A 4 -13.78 7.07 -12.83
CA SER A 4 -14.83 6.26 -12.20
C SER A 4 -14.38 5.84 -10.80
N PRO A 5 -15.28 5.83 -9.81
CA PRO A 5 -15.00 5.27 -8.49
C PRO A 5 -14.55 3.81 -8.56
N ILE A 6 -13.81 3.37 -7.54
CA ILE A 6 -13.40 1.97 -7.35
C ILE A 6 -13.88 1.46 -6.00
N ASN A 7 -14.05 0.15 -5.89
CA ASN A 7 -14.30 -0.52 -4.61
C ASN A 7 -12.96 -0.83 -3.94
N LEU A 8 -12.89 -0.61 -2.63
CA LEU A 8 -11.70 -0.89 -1.82
C LEU A 8 -11.91 -2.20 -1.04
N LEU A 9 -10.89 -3.06 -1.00
CA LEU A 9 -10.81 -4.20 -0.10
C LEU A 9 -10.03 -3.78 1.15
N ILE A 10 -10.60 -4.00 2.33
CA ILE A 10 -9.94 -3.73 3.62
C ILE A 10 -9.73 -5.06 4.34
N GLU A 11 -8.49 -5.33 4.74
CA GLU A 11 -8.09 -6.51 5.50
C GLU A 11 -6.95 -6.17 6.48
N GLU A 12 -6.78 -7.00 7.51
CA GLU A 12 -5.76 -6.82 8.56
C GLU A 12 -4.56 -7.76 8.40
N SER A 13 -4.63 -8.73 7.48
CA SER A 13 -3.57 -9.73 7.24
C SER A 13 -2.33 -9.20 6.54
N SER A 14 -2.48 -8.15 5.74
CA SER A 14 -1.39 -7.56 4.96
C SER A 14 -1.18 -6.11 5.34
N HIS A 15 0.00 -5.81 5.89
CA HIS A 15 0.41 -4.45 6.23
C HIS A 15 1.48 -3.95 5.25
N ARG A 16 1.22 -2.81 4.60
CA ARG A 16 2.16 -2.19 3.66
C ARG A 16 3.48 -1.74 4.30
N ALA A 17 3.42 -1.31 5.57
CA ALA A 17 4.58 -0.79 6.30
C ALA A 17 4.35 -0.86 7.82
N PHE A 18 5.44 -0.75 8.58
CA PHE A 18 5.44 -0.70 10.04
C PHE A 18 6.30 0.48 10.55
N PRO A 19 6.10 0.95 11.80
CA PRO A 19 6.93 2.01 12.39
C PRO A 19 8.42 1.66 12.37
N GLY A 20 9.27 2.57 11.86
CA GLY A 20 10.69 2.32 11.66
C GLY A 20 11.05 1.60 10.34
N GLY A 21 10.05 1.20 9.54
CA GLY A 21 10.25 0.65 8.19
C GLY A 21 10.41 1.73 7.10
N THR A 22 10.41 1.31 5.84
CA THR A 22 10.63 2.18 4.66
C THR A 22 9.35 2.86 4.12
N GLY A 23 8.25 2.85 4.89
CA GLY A 23 6.93 3.30 4.42
C GLY A 23 6.83 4.78 4.02
N GLY A 24 7.76 5.62 4.49
CA GLY A 24 7.88 7.05 4.17
C GLY A 24 8.85 7.39 3.03
N VAL A 25 9.50 6.39 2.43
CA VAL A 25 10.42 6.56 1.29
C VAL A 25 9.82 5.89 0.07
N LYS A 26 9.97 6.49 -1.11
CA LYS A 26 9.54 5.88 -2.37
C LYS A 26 10.54 4.79 -2.82
N SER A 27 10.57 3.69 -2.07
CA SER A 27 11.44 2.54 -2.33
C SER A 27 10.72 1.45 -3.14
N ILE A 28 11.43 0.79 -4.06
CA ILE A 28 10.92 -0.36 -4.83
C ILE A 28 10.43 -1.50 -3.91
N THR A 29 10.99 -1.61 -2.71
CA THR A 29 10.64 -2.63 -1.71
C THR A 29 9.21 -2.50 -1.18
N ASN A 30 8.56 -1.34 -1.33
CA ASN A 30 7.19 -1.10 -0.84
C ASN A 30 6.08 -1.52 -1.83
N TYR A 31 6.44 -2.13 -2.97
CA TYR A 31 5.52 -2.46 -4.06
C TYR A 31 5.53 -3.93 -4.48
N ALA A 32 6.42 -4.74 -3.91
CA ALA A 32 6.59 -6.15 -4.27
C ALA A 32 5.73 -7.12 -3.42
N PRO A 33 5.62 -6.97 -2.08
CA PRO A 33 4.60 -7.65 -1.29
C PRO A 33 3.24 -6.93 -1.42
#